data_AF-A0A803PG49-F1
#
_entry.id   AF-A0A803PG49-F1
#
_cell.length_a   1.000
_cell.length_b   1.000
_cell.length_c   1.000
_cell.angle_alpha   90.00
_cell.angle_beta   90.00
_cell.angle_gamma   90.00
#
_symmetry.space_group_name_H-M   'P 1'
#
loop_
_entity.id
_entity.type
_entity.pdbx_description
1 polymer ?
#
loop_
_entity_poly.entity_id
_entity_poly.type
_entity_poly.pdbx_seq_one_letter_code
_entity_poly.pdbx_strand_id
1 'polypeptide(L)'
;MSEEDKGRRRIMLLLYCPSLSNLLQLAVCEDQRIDLGYIATAFGLDPLTLRINGHFIATGIDFISSYLTWNSLFSFFSAKRLSTGKYPASDPLIVHGKLFRLGTKRA
;
A
#
# COMPACT_ATOMS: atom_id res chain seq x y z
N MET A 1 -23.00 -9.20 -10.04
CA MET A 1 -22.38 -7.91 -9.68
C MET A 1 -23.12 -7.44 -8.44
N SER A 2 -22.52 -7.60 -7.27
CA SER A 2 -23.21 -7.45 -5.97
C SER A 2 -23.57 -5.99 -5.69
N GLU A 3 -24.74 -5.74 -5.11
CA GLU A 3 -25.29 -4.41 -4.75
C GLU A 3 -24.39 -3.57 -3.81
N GLU A 4 -23.29 -4.13 -3.28
CA GLU A 4 -22.32 -3.42 -2.43
C GLU A 4 -21.37 -2.45 -3.18
N ASP A 5 -21.33 -2.47 -4.51
CA ASP A 5 -20.38 -1.65 -5.29
C ASP A 5 -20.92 -0.24 -5.63
N LYS A 6 -22.16 0.08 -5.25
CA LYS A 6 -22.89 1.28 -5.74
C LYS A 6 -22.57 2.60 -5.02
N GLY A 7 -21.70 2.60 -4.02
CA GLY A 7 -21.39 3.79 -3.23
C GLY A 7 -19.95 3.92 -2.71
N ARG A 8 -19.07 2.94 -3.00
CA ARG A 8 -17.68 2.98 -2.53
C ARG A 8 -16.88 3.92 -3.41
N ARG A 9 -16.45 5.05 -2.82
CA ARG A 9 -15.59 6.03 -3.50
C ARG A 9 -14.24 5.38 -3.81
N ARG A 10 -14.04 4.99 -5.07
CA ARG A 10 -12.73 4.57 -5.57
C ARG A 10 -11.85 5.79 -5.78
N ILE A 11 -10.64 5.72 -5.27
CA ILE A 11 -9.62 6.73 -5.45
C ILE A 11 -8.40 6.11 -6.11
N MET A 12 -7.66 6.92 -6.86
CA MET A 12 -6.40 6.51 -7.46
C MET A 12 -5.25 7.03 -6.61
N LEU A 13 -4.37 6.11 -6.21
CA LEU A 13 -3.18 6.40 -5.44
C LEU A 13 -1.94 6.22 -6.31
N LEU A 14 -0.96 7.07 -6.08
CA LEU A 14 0.39 6.85 -6.59
C LEU A 14 1.30 6.37 -5.45
N LEU A 15 1.97 5.25 -5.66
CA LEU A 15 2.97 4.70 -4.75
C LEU A 15 4.33 4.74 -5.45
N TYR A 16 5.37 5.14 -4.74
CA TYR A 16 6.74 5.23 -5.24
C TYR A 16 7.68 4.43 -4.35
N CYS A 17 8.52 3.58 -4.93
CA CYS A 17 9.59 2.89 -4.20
C CYS A 17 10.95 3.52 -4.54
N PRO A 18 11.59 4.29 -3.64
CA PRO A 18 12.86 4.95 -3.91
C PRO A 18 14.01 3.97 -4.17
N SER A 19 14.03 2.83 -3.48
CA SER A 19 15.09 1.82 -3.64
C SER A 19 15.08 1.15 -5.01
N LEU A 20 13.92 1.16 -5.69
CA LEU A 20 13.73 0.53 -7.00
C LEU A 20 13.46 1.54 -8.11
N SER A 21 13.38 2.83 -7.78
CA SER A 21 12.98 3.90 -8.70
C SER A 21 11.72 3.58 -9.51
N ASN A 22 10.74 2.93 -8.88
CA ASN A 22 9.54 2.41 -9.54
C ASN A 22 8.27 3.10 -9.00
N LEU A 23 7.28 3.31 -9.88
CA LEU A 23 5.97 3.90 -9.58
C LEU A 23 4.84 2.90 -9.86
N LEU A 24 3.88 2.85 -8.93
CA LEU A 24 2.66 2.05 -9.05
C LEU A 24 1.44 2.95 -8.90
N GLN A 25 0.53 2.92 -9.87
CA GLN A 25 -0.81 3.48 -9.72
C GLN A 25 -1.76 2.41 -9.22
N LEU A 26 -2.46 2.70 -8.13
CA LEU A 26 -3.33 1.75 -7.44
C LEU A 26 -4.72 2.37 -7.23
N ALA A 27 -5.75 1.73 -7.77
CA ALA A 27 -7.14 2.09 -7.48
C ALA A 27 -7.62 1.35 -6.23
N VAL A 28 -8.09 2.08 -5.22
CA VAL A 28 -8.57 1.51 -3.95
C VAL A 28 -9.90 2.13 -3.52
N CYS A 29 -10.69 1.39 -2.75
CA CYS A 29 -11.79 1.97 -1.99
C CYS A 29 -11.28 2.45 -0.63
N GLU A 30 -11.71 3.63 -0.18
CA GLU A 30 -11.21 4.23 1.08
C GLU A 30 -11.54 3.37 2.32
N ASP A 31 -12.66 2.65 2.30
CA ASP A 31 -13.12 1.74 3.35
C ASP A 31 -12.45 0.35 3.29
N GLN A 32 -11.71 0.05 2.22
CA GLN A 32 -11.02 -1.22 2.07
C GLN A 32 -9.78 -1.29 2.98
N ARG A 33 -9.54 -2.48 3.54
CA ARG A 33 -8.30 -2.79 4.26
C ARG A 33 -7.11 -2.77 3.32
N ILE A 34 -5.96 -2.39 3.86
CA ILE A 34 -4.75 -2.27 3.07
C ILE A 34 -4.19 -3.67 2.79
N ASP A 35 -4.10 -4.03 1.51
CA ASP A 35 -3.45 -5.27 1.06
C ASP A 35 -1.96 -5.02 0.83
N LEU A 36 -1.14 -5.37 1.83
CA LEU A 36 0.31 -5.20 1.76
C LEU A 36 0.96 -6.29 0.90
N GLY A 37 0.30 -7.45 0.77
CA GLY A 37 0.74 -8.55 -0.09
C GLY A 37 0.71 -8.15 -1.56
N TYR A 38 -0.38 -7.54 -2.01
CA TYR A 38 -0.51 -7.01 -3.36
C TYR A 38 0.54 -5.94 -3.65
N ILE A 39 0.70 -4.95 -2.76
CA ILE A 39 1.68 -3.86 -2.94
C ILE A 39 3.10 -4.44 -2.99
N ALA A 40 3.43 -5.35 -2.07
CA ALA A 40 4.74 -5.98 -2.02
C ALA A 40 5.03 -6.76 -3.30
N THR A 41 4.06 -7.56 -3.77
CA THR A 41 4.18 -8.33 -5.01
C THR A 41 4.37 -7.43 -6.22
N ALA A 42 3.62 -6.33 -6.32
CA ALA A 42 3.73 -5.38 -7.42
C ALA A 42 5.12 -4.71 -7.51
N PHE A 43 5.78 -4.47 -6.37
CA PHE A 43 7.14 -3.93 -6.33
C PHE A 43 8.25 -5.00 -6.26
N GLY A 44 7.93 -6.29 -6.07
CA GLY A 44 8.93 -7.34 -5.83
C GLY A 44 9.59 -7.25 -4.44
N LEU A 45 8.87 -6.77 -3.44
CA LEU A 45 9.33 -6.60 -2.06
C LEU A 45 8.81 -7.72 -1.15
N ASP A 46 9.45 -7.86 0.02
CA ASP A 46 8.96 -8.72 1.10
C ASP A 46 7.81 -8.04 1.87
N PRO A 47 6.58 -8.59 1.86
CA PRO A 47 5.41 -8.00 2.50
C PRO A 47 5.60 -7.79 4.01
N LEU A 48 6.41 -8.62 4.68
CA LEU A 48 6.68 -8.49 6.12
C LEU A 48 7.60 -7.30 6.46
N THR A 49 8.27 -6.73 5.47
CA THR A 49 9.19 -5.61 5.66
C THR A 49 8.63 -4.29 5.13
N LEU A 50 7.41 -4.33 4.58
CA LEU A 50 6.82 -3.21 3.87
C LEU A 50 6.49 -2.07 4.83
N ARG A 51 6.86 -0.86 4.44
CA ARG A 51 6.55 0.39 5.15
C ARG A 51 6.00 1.42 4.17
N ILE A 52 4.98 2.15 4.59
CA ILE A 52 4.39 3.25 3.81
C ILE A 52 4.70 4.57 4.53
N ASN A 53 5.28 5.53 3.82
CA ASN A 53 5.84 6.77 4.38
C ASN A 53 6.75 6.53 5.59
N GLY A 54 7.52 5.44 5.56
CA GLY A 54 8.40 5.03 6.66
C GLY A 54 7.71 4.36 7.86
N HIS A 55 6.38 4.24 7.85
CA HIS A 55 5.61 3.59 8.91
C HIS A 55 5.35 2.12 8.61
N PHE A 56 5.58 1.26 9.61
CA PHE A 56 5.18 -0.14 9.55
C PHE A 56 3.66 -0.26 9.72
N ILE A 57 3.05 -1.12 8.90
CA ILE A 57 1.62 -1.40 8.97
C ILE A 57 1.47 -2.84 9.45
N ALA A 58 0.74 -3.02 10.56
CA ALA A 58 0.50 -4.35 11.10
C ALA A 58 -0.30 -5.20 10.09
N THR A 59 0.29 -6.33 9.70
CA THR A 59 -0.26 -7.35 8.80
C THR A 59 -1.01 -8.42 9.58
N GLY A 60 -2.17 -8.83 9.08
CA GLY A 60 -2.91 -10.02 9.50
C GLY A 60 -2.70 -11.18 8.53
N ILE A 61 -3.72 -12.05 8.43
CA ILE A 61 -3.78 -13.14 7.45
C ILE A 61 -3.67 -12.56 6.02
N ASP A 62 -2.97 -13.27 5.14
CA ASP A 62 -2.71 -12.87 3.74
C ASP A 62 -2.01 -11.51 3.56
N PHE A 63 -1.31 -11.04 4.60
CA PHE A 63 -0.67 -9.72 4.62
C PHE A 63 -1.64 -8.54 4.47
N ILE A 64 -2.94 -8.77 4.66
CA ILE A 64 -3.94 -7.71 4.72
C ILE A 64 -3.91 -7.09 6.11
N SER A 65 -3.98 -5.77 6.22
CA SER A 65 -4.00 -5.14 7.53
C SER A 65 -5.20 -5.60 8.37
N SER A 66 -4.94 -5.99 9.62
CA SER A 66 -5.97 -6.55 10.51
C SER A 66 -7.14 -5.59 10.78
N TYR A 67 -6.84 -4.28 10.85
CA TYR A 67 -7.83 -3.25 11.22
C TYR A 67 -7.70 -1.93 10.46
N LEU A 68 -6.60 -1.69 9.73
CA LEU A 68 -6.38 -0.40 9.07
C LEU A 68 -6.98 -0.38 7.67
N THR A 69 -7.82 0.63 7.43
CA THR A 69 -8.34 0.98 6.10
C THR A 69 -7.50 2.08 5.48
N TRP A 70 -7.61 2.24 4.16
CA TRP A 70 -6.99 3.36 3.45
C TRP A 70 -7.42 4.72 4.04
N ASN A 71 -8.70 4.90 4.38
CA ASN A 71 -9.19 6.13 5.01
C ASN A 71 -8.50 6.45 6.35
N SER A 72 -8.35 5.43 7.21
CA SER A 72 -7.66 5.60 8.49
C SER A 72 -6.19 5.98 8.30
N LEU A 73 -5.52 5.39 7.29
CA LEU A 73 -4.14 5.70 6.95
C LEU A 73 -3.99 7.13 6.42
N PHE A 74 -4.88 7.58 5.52
CA PHE A 74 -4.84 8.95 5.00
C PHE A 74 -5.11 9.98 6.09
N SER A 75 -6.05 9.70 7.00
CA SER A 75 -6.34 10.58 8.13
C SER A 75 -5.11 10.73 9.03
N PHE A 76 -4.43 9.62 9.31
CA PHE A 76 -3.18 9.61 10.07
C PHE A 76 -2.05 10.38 9.37
N PHE A 77 -1.85 10.17 8.07
CA PHE A 77 -0.83 10.89 7.30
C PHE A 77 -1.15 12.38 7.18
N SER A 78 -2.40 12.74 6.91
CA SER A 78 -2.84 14.14 6.84
C SER A 78 -2.61 14.86 8.16
N ALA A 79 -2.94 14.24 9.31
CA ALA A 79 -2.66 14.79 10.63
C ALA A 79 -1.16 15.02 10.89
N LYS A 80 -0.30 14.21 10.26
CA LYS A 80 1.16 14.32 10.34
C LYS A 80 1.79 15.16 9.21
N ARG A 81 0.97 15.75 8.33
CA ARG A 81 1.43 16.45 7.11
C ARG A 81 2.34 15.59 6.22
N LEU A 82 2.04 14.30 6.16
CA LEU A 82 2.68 13.34 5.27
C LEU A 82 1.86 13.18 4.00
N SER A 83 2.53 12.68 2.96
CA SER A 83 1.91 12.35 1.68
C SER A 83 0.71 11.43 1.85
N THR A 84 -0.35 11.68 1.10
CA THR A 84 -1.53 10.78 1.08
C THR A 84 -1.66 9.98 -0.21
N GLY A 85 -0.83 10.24 -1.22
CA GLY A 85 -0.92 9.56 -2.52
C GLY A 85 -2.10 9.95 -3.39
N LYS A 86 -3.03 10.78 -2.89
CA LYS A 86 -4.28 11.15 -3.58
C LYS A 86 -4.07 12.07 -4.79
N TYR A 87 -2.86 12.65 -4.95
CA TYR A 87 -2.51 13.52 -6.07
C TYR A 87 -1.47 12.83 -6.97
N PRO A 88 -1.85 12.40 -8.20
CA PRO A 88 -1.04 11.50 -9.00
C PRO A 88 0.21 12.11 -9.65
N ALA A 89 0.53 13.39 -9.44
CA ALA A 89 1.69 14.02 -10.08
C ALA A 89 2.73 14.60 -9.10
N SER A 90 2.39 14.85 -7.83
CA SER A 90 3.24 15.64 -6.93
C SER A 90 3.49 15.05 -5.55
N ASP A 91 2.71 14.04 -5.13
CA ASP A 91 2.74 13.57 -3.74
C ASP A 91 2.47 12.05 -3.63
N PRO A 92 3.38 11.19 -4.12
CA PRO A 92 3.22 9.74 -4.02
C PRO A 92 3.41 9.24 -2.58
N LEU A 93 2.73 8.16 -2.22
CA LEU A 93 3.05 7.39 -1.01
C LEU A 93 4.40 6.70 -1.18
N ILE A 94 5.30 6.89 -0.22
CA ILE A 94 6.64 6.31 -0.29
C ILE A 94 6.61 4.89 0.26
N VAL A 95 6.96 3.90 -0.56
CA VAL A 95 6.99 2.48 -0.18
C VAL A 95 8.43 2.03 0.00
N HIS A 96 8.74 1.54 1.20
CA HIS A 96 10.02 0.91 1.51
C HIS A 96 9.81 -0.56 1.82
N GLY A 97 10.79 -1.39 1.48
CA GLY A 97 10.82 -2.80 1.82
C GLY A 97 12.14 -3.43 1.43
N LYS A 98 12.43 -4.61 1.96
CA LYS A 98 13.52 -5.45 1.44
C LYS A 98 13.03 -6.14 0.17
N LEU A 99 13.94 -6.40 -0.76
CA LEU A 99 13.65 -7.25 -1.91
C LEU A 99 13.16 -8.62 -1.44
N PHE A 100 12.12 -9.14 -2.10
CA PHE A 100 11.66 -10.50 -1.86
C PHE A 100 12.79 -11.45 -2.24
N ARG A 101 13.44 -12.06 -1.24
CA ARG A 101 14.42 -13.11 -1.50
C ARG A 101 13.64 -14.36 -1.89
N LEU A 102 13.46 -14.59 -3.18
CA LEU A 102 13.30 -15.96 -3.65
C LEU A 102 14.55 -16.70 -3.18
N GLY A 103 14.39 -17.50 -2.12
CA GLY A 103 15.45 -18.38 -1.68
C GLY A 103 15.95 -19.15 -2.90
N THR A 104 17.27 -19.18 -3.10
CA THR A 104 17.90 -20.14 -4.01
C THR A 104 17.28 -21.51 -3.77
N LYS A 105 16.82 -22.14 -4.86
CA LYS A 105 16.17 -23.47 -4.96
C LYS A 105 16.44 -24.39 -3.77
N ARG A 106 15.41 -25.04 -3.24
CA ARG A 106 15.60 -26.41 -2.73
C ARG A 106 15.65 -27.32 -3.96
N ALA A 107 16.82 -27.92 -4.17
CA ALA A 107 17.08 -28.96 -5.17
C ALA A 107 16.17 -30.18 -4.95
#